data_AF-A0A969RD36-F1
#
_entry.id   AF-A0A969RD36-F1
#
_cell.length_a   1.000
_cell.length_b   1.000
_cell.length_c   1.000
_cell.angle_alpha   90.00
_cell.angle_beta   90.00
_cell.angle_gamma   90.00
#
_symmetry.space_group_name_H-M   'P 1'
#
loop_
_entity.id
_entity.type
_entity.pdbx_description
1 polymer ?
#
loop_
_entity_poly.entity_id
_entity_poly.type
_entity_poly.pdbx_seq_one_letter_code
_entity_poly.pdbx_strand_id
1 'polypeptide(L)'
;MSTPPEIIDALESVLEIYFSGVRHRERAAFILCDNLVEMTCKTKAKQYNHRFDMSCNFHNACTSPDVDLPPDLKVRVVGYRNTRNNMQHASAAATVDLHHCATSMLDVVKVIDHCWTDTSTTRFPSRMKCALRIARLYSSEGDISLREVFETRMQKKTLANSERKRPRHRTANPARA
;
A
#
# COMPACT_ATOMS: atom_id res chain seq x y z
N MET A 1 17.82 -16.26 -2.63
CA MET A 1 17.13 -16.46 -1.33
C MET A 1 15.66 -16.11 -1.51
N SER A 2 14.76 -16.73 -0.75
CA SER A 2 13.33 -16.40 -0.79
C SER A 2 13.00 -15.21 0.12
N THR A 3 11.95 -14.47 -0.24
CA THR A 3 11.40 -13.40 0.58
C THR A 3 10.90 -13.96 1.91
N PRO A 4 11.31 -13.37 3.04
CA PRO A 4 10.80 -13.72 4.36
C PRO A 4 9.27 -13.52 4.41
N PRO A 5 8.50 -14.47 4.97
CA PRO A 5 7.05 -14.36 5.10
C PRO A 5 6.60 -13.06 5.78
N GLU A 6 7.35 -12.60 6.78
CA GLU A 6 7.02 -11.43 7.58
C GLU A 6 6.97 -10.14 6.75
N ILE A 7 7.76 -10.05 5.67
CA ILE A 7 7.73 -8.91 4.74
C ILE A 7 6.44 -8.92 3.91
N ILE A 8 5.99 -10.11 3.50
CA ILE A 8 4.75 -10.29 2.73
C ILE A 8 3.54 -9.98 3.62
N ASP A 9 3.52 -10.54 4.83
CA ASP A 9 2.45 -10.35 5.81
C ASP A 9 2.34 -8.88 6.25
N ALA A 10 3.48 -8.20 6.40
CA ALA A 10 3.50 -6.76 6.67
C ALA A 10 2.89 -5.96 5.51
N LEU A 11 3.23 -6.27 4.25
CA LEU A 11 2.63 -5.58 3.11
C LEU A 11 1.13 -5.84 3.00
N GLU A 12 0.69 -7.07 3.28
CA GLU A 12 -0.73 -7.40 3.35
C GLU A 12 -1.46 -6.56 4.41
N SER A 13 -0.88 -6.43 5.60
CA SER A 13 -1.42 -5.57 6.67
C SER A 13 -1.52 -4.10 6.25
N VAL A 14 -0.53 -3.58 5.52
CA VAL A 14 -0.57 -2.21 4.97
C VAL A 14 -1.73 -2.03 4.00
N LEU A 15 -1.95 -3.01 3.11
CA LEU A 15 -3.05 -2.98 2.16
C LEU A 15 -4.41 -3.04 2.86
N GLU A 16 -4.56 -3.87 3.89
CA GLU A 16 -5.78 -3.93 4.69
C GLU A 16 -6.10 -2.58 5.36
N ILE A 17 -5.09 -1.92 5.92
CA ILE A 17 -5.25 -0.57 6.49
C ILE A 17 -5.69 0.42 5.41
N TYR A 18 -5.00 0.43 4.26
CA TYR A 18 -5.33 1.34 3.15
C TYR A 18 -6.78 1.19 2.65
N PHE A 19 -7.29 -0.05 2.58
CA PHE A 19 -8.66 -0.33 2.15
C PHE A 19 -9.69 -0.31 3.29
N SER A 20 -9.25 -0.10 4.53
CA SER A 20 -10.15 -0.05 5.70
C SER A 20 -11.01 1.21 5.73
N GLY A 21 -12.02 1.22 6.61
CA GLY A 21 -12.81 2.40 6.95
C GLY A 21 -12.21 3.26 8.08
N VAL A 22 -10.94 3.04 8.45
CA VAL A 22 -10.32 3.74 9.58
C VAL A 22 -9.99 5.19 9.20
N ARG A 23 -10.23 6.11 10.15
CA ARG A 23 -9.86 7.51 10.01
C ARG A 23 -8.34 7.66 9.91
N HIS A 24 -7.85 8.46 8.96
CA HIS A 24 -6.41 8.65 8.68
C HIS A 24 -5.68 7.39 8.18
N ARG A 25 -6.40 6.46 7.53
CA ARG A 25 -5.80 5.25 6.93
C ARG A 25 -4.67 5.55 5.96
N GLU A 26 -4.75 6.61 5.16
CA GLU A 26 -3.71 6.99 4.19
C GLU A 26 -2.41 7.38 4.92
N ARG A 27 -2.53 8.15 6.01
CA ARG A 27 -1.40 8.50 6.86
C ARG A 27 -0.78 7.26 7.52
N ALA A 28 -1.61 6.37 8.06
CA ALA A 28 -1.14 5.15 8.72
C ALA A 28 -0.44 4.21 7.73
N ALA A 29 -1.08 3.92 6.58
CA ALA A 29 -0.52 3.08 5.54
C ALA A 29 0.80 3.65 4.98
N PHE A 30 0.87 4.96 4.74
CA PHE A 30 2.09 5.60 4.25
C PHE A 30 3.28 5.48 5.22
N ILE A 31 3.05 5.72 6.51
CA ILE A 31 4.10 5.54 7.54
C ILE A 31 4.57 4.09 7.58
N LEU A 32 3.64 3.14 7.47
CA LEU A 32 3.96 1.71 7.46
C LEU A 32 4.69 1.29 6.19
N CYS A 33 4.40 1.88 5.02
CA CYS A 33 5.17 1.67 3.79
C CYS A 33 6.65 2.01 4.00
N ASP A 34 6.96 3.19 4.53
CA ASP A 34 8.35 3.61 4.76
C ASP A 34 9.05 2.71 5.81
N ASN A 35 8.36 2.31 6.87
CA ASN A 35 8.89 1.32 7.83
C ASN A 35 9.16 -0.05 7.17
N LEU A 36 8.28 -0.49 6.27
CA LEU A 36 8.42 -1.76 5.56
C LEU A 36 9.57 -1.74 4.56
N VAL A 37 9.81 -0.60 3.89
CA VAL A 37 10.99 -0.41 3.04
C VAL A 37 12.27 -0.55 3.87
N GLU A 38 12.33 0.09 5.05
CA GLU A 38 13.49 -0.05 5.95
C GLU A 38 13.70 -1.49 6.40
N MET A 39 12.64 -2.16 6.85
CA MET A 39 12.70 -3.57 7.26
C MET A 39 13.15 -4.47 6.12
N THR A 40 12.67 -4.21 4.90
CA THR A 40 13.07 -4.94 3.69
C THR A 40 14.56 -4.80 3.43
N CYS A 41 15.07 -3.56 3.36
CA CYS A 41 16.48 -3.28 3.12
C CYS A 41 17.38 -3.90 4.20
N LYS A 42 17.03 -3.73 5.48
CA LYS A 42 17.80 -4.30 6.60
C LYS A 42 17.82 -5.82 6.56
N THR A 43 16.67 -6.45 6.30
CA THR A 43 16.57 -7.91 6.22
C THR A 43 17.39 -8.47 5.08
N LYS A 44 17.33 -7.84 3.90
CA LYS A 44 18.15 -8.22 2.75
C LYS A 44 19.65 -8.04 3.03
N ALA A 45 20.05 -6.91 3.63
CA ALA A 45 21.43 -6.68 4.03
C ALA A 45 21.95 -7.72 5.04
N LYS A 46 21.12 -8.15 5.99
CA LYS A 46 21.47 -9.20 6.97
C LYS A 46 21.50 -10.61 6.39
N GLN A 47 20.68 -10.88 5.38
CA GLN A 47 20.76 -12.12 4.61
C GLN A 47 22.08 -12.22 3.83
N TYR A 48 22.56 -11.10 3.30
CA TYR A 48 23.85 -11.03 2.62
C TYR A 48 25.04 -11.10 3.59
N ASN A 49 24.98 -10.34 4.68
CA ASN A 49 26.00 -10.30 5.72
C ASN A 49 25.37 -10.60 7.08
N HIS A 50 25.58 -11.81 7.60
CA HIS A 50 25.02 -12.21 8.91
C HIS A 50 25.47 -11.34 10.09
N ARG A 51 26.58 -10.61 9.95
CA ARG A 51 27.09 -9.65 10.93
C ARG A 51 26.53 -8.23 10.74
N PHE A 52 25.63 -8.03 9.79
CA PHE A 52 25.01 -6.74 9.54
C PHE A 52 24.26 -6.25 10.79
N ASP A 53 24.56 -5.03 11.19
CA ASP A 53 23.91 -4.36 12.30
C ASP A 53 22.51 -3.87 11.90
N MET A 54 21.48 -4.50 12.46
CA MET A 54 20.08 -4.14 12.21
C MET A 54 19.67 -2.83 12.89
N SER A 55 20.47 -2.34 13.85
CA SER A 55 20.24 -1.06 14.52
C SER A 55 20.76 0.14 13.73
N CYS A 56 21.42 -0.09 12.59
CA CYS A 56 21.89 0.98 11.73
C CYS A 56 20.74 1.86 11.20
N ASN A 57 21.08 3.07 10.79
CA ASN A 57 20.12 3.96 10.14
C ASN A 57 19.68 3.43 8.77
N PHE A 58 18.56 3.96 8.25
CA PHE A 58 18.01 3.56 6.95
C PHE A 58 19.01 3.73 5.79
N HIS A 59 19.80 4.82 5.81
CA HIS A 59 20.77 5.09 4.76
C HIS A 59 21.79 3.96 4.62
N ASN A 60 22.36 3.50 5.74
CA ASN A 60 23.33 2.40 5.77
C ASN A 60 22.73 1.09 5.26
N ALA A 61 21.45 0.83 5.53
CA ALA A 61 20.74 -0.34 5.00
C ALA A 61 20.53 -0.24 3.48
N CYS A 62 20.16 0.93 2.96
CA CYS A 62 19.94 1.16 1.53
C CYS A 62 21.23 1.22 0.69
N THR A 63 22.38 1.42 1.31
CA THR A 63 23.70 1.40 0.64
C THR A 63 24.40 0.05 0.75
N SER A 64 23.76 -0.95 1.36
CA SER A 64 24.32 -2.30 1.41
C SER A 64 24.46 -2.88 -0.01
N PRO A 65 25.58 -3.56 -0.35
CA PRO A 65 25.83 -4.05 -1.70
C PRO A 65 24.72 -4.90 -2.33
N ASP A 66 23.99 -5.68 -1.51
CA ASP A 66 22.92 -6.57 -1.98
C ASP A 66 21.53 -5.90 -1.95
N VAL A 67 21.45 -4.63 -1.54
CA VAL A 67 20.21 -3.83 -1.56
C VAL A 67 20.20 -2.84 -2.71
N ASP A 68 21.37 -2.32 -3.11
CA ASP A 68 21.58 -1.19 -4.02
C ASP A 68 20.40 -0.90 -4.97
N LEU A 69 19.51 -0.02 -4.51
CA LEU A 69 18.24 0.25 -5.18
C LEU A 69 18.46 1.08 -6.45
N PRO A 70 17.63 0.91 -7.48
CA PRO A 70 17.67 1.78 -8.66
C PRO A 70 17.60 3.26 -8.26
N PRO A 71 18.39 4.16 -8.87
CA PRO A 71 18.52 5.55 -8.43
C PRO A 71 17.19 6.28 -8.24
N ASP A 72 16.26 6.14 -9.20
CA ASP A 72 14.95 6.80 -9.12
C ASP A 72 14.10 6.28 -7.97
N LEU A 73 14.13 4.97 -7.72
CA LEU A 73 13.42 4.35 -6.60
C LEU A 73 14.04 4.79 -5.27
N LYS A 74 15.37 4.83 -5.20
CA LYS A 74 16.12 5.28 -4.03
C LYS A 74 15.77 6.72 -3.64
N VAL A 75 15.71 7.63 -4.61
CA VAL A 75 15.32 9.03 -4.37
C VAL A 75 13.89 9.11 -3.80
N ARG A 76 12.95 8.35 -4.37
CA ARG A 76 11.56 8.34 -3.88
C ARG A 76 11.43 7.80 -2.46
N VAL A 77 12.04 6.66 -2.15
CA VAL A 77 11.96 6.08 -0.79
C VAL A 77 12.64 6.94 0.26
N VAL A 78 13.75 7.60 -0.07
CA VAL A 78 14.38 8.61 0.81
C VAL A 78 13.47 9.83 0.97
N GLY A 79 12.78 10.25 -0.09
CA GLY A 79 11.74 11.29 -0.02
C GLY A 79 10.62 10.91 0.95
N TYR A 80 10.14 9.67 0.91
CA TYR A 80 9.09 9.18 1.81
C TYR A 80 9.51 9.22 3.28
N ARG A 81 10.76 8.86 3.57
CA ARG A 81 11.34 9.00 4.93
C ARG A 81 11.28 10.43 5.43
N ASN A 82 11.67 11.40 4.59
CA ASN A 82 11.64 12.82 4.96
C ASN A 82 10.21 13.29 5.23
N THR A 83 9.26 12.91 4.36
CA THR A 83 7.84 13.21 4.55
C THR A 83 7.32 12.61 5.85
N ARG A 84 7.65 11.35 6.16
CA ARG A 84 7.27 10.69 7.41
C ARG A 84 7.85 11.42 8.63
N ASN A 85 9.13 11.80 8.59
CA ASN A 85 9.75 12.56 9.67
C ASN A 85 9.04 13.91 9.88
N ASN A 86 8.65 14.60 8.81
CA ASN A 86 7.87 15.83 8.87
C ASN A 86 6.50 15.62 9.55
N MET A 87 5.80 14.53 9.20
CA MET A 87 4.52 14.14 9.82
C MET A 87 4.62 13.77 11.30
N GLN A 88 5.81 13.35 11.77
CA GLN A 88 6.04 12.92 13.15
C GLN A 88 6.58 14.04 14.04
N HIS A 89 7.42 14.92 13.50
CA HIS A 89 8.20 15.86 14.32
C HIS A 89 7.89 17.34 14.07
N ALA A 90 7.41 17.70 12.88
CA ALA A 90 7.24 19.10 12.51
C ALA A 90 5.76 19.51 12.45
N SER A 91 4.89 18.65 11.92
CA SER A 91 3.45 18.93 11.86
C SER A 91 2.61 17.67 11.99
N ALA A 92 1.92 17.55 13.13
CA ALA A 92 0.99 16.44 13.37
C ALA A 92 -0.23 16.47 12.43
N ALA A 93 -0.53 17.63 11.84
CA ALA A 93 -1.58 17.80 10.83
C ALA A 93 -1.11 17.42 9.41
N ALA A 94 0.19 17.26 9.18
CA ALA A 94 0.68 16.82 7.88
C ALA A 94 0.22 15.39 7.58
N THR A 95 -0.32 15.21 6.38
CA THR A 95 -0.81 13.93 5.87
C THR A 95 -0.40 13.78 4.41
N VAL A 96 -0.52 12.56 3.89
CA VAL A 96 -0.49 12.29 2.46
C VAL A 96 -1.91 12.16 1.94
N ASP A 97 -2.08 12.49 0.66
CA ASP A 97 -3.29 12.16 -0.06
C ASP A 97 -3.29 10.68 -0.50
N LEU A 98 -4.42 10.26 -1.08
CA LEU A 98 -4.61 8.92 -1.61
C LEU A 98 -3.57 8.55 -2.68
N HIS A 99 -3.18 9.52 -3.51
CA HIS A 99 -2.30 9.30 -4.65
C HIS A 99 -0.86 9.00 -4.23
N HIS A 100 -0.34 9.78 -3.29
CA HIS A 100 0.99 9.60 -2.73
C HIS A 100 1.07 8.30 -1.90
N CYS A 101 0.02 7.98 -1.13
CA CYS A 101 -0.06 6.72 -0.39
C CYS A 101 -0.12 5.50 -1.32
N ALA A 102 -0.91 5.57 -2.40
CA ALA A 102 -0.97 4.51 -3.40
C ALA A 102 0.38 4.29 -4.09
N THR A 103 1.07 5.37 -4.43
CA THR A 103 2.41 5.32 -5.04
C THR A 103 3.43 4.70 -4.11
N SER A 104 3.46 5.08 -2.82
CA SER A 104 4.42 4.51 -1.87
C SER A 104 4.23 3.01 -1.68
N MET A 105 3.00 2.49 -1.72
CA MET A 105 2.73 1.05 -1.68
C MET A 105 3.32 0.31 -2.88
N LEU A 106 3.19 0.87 -4.10
CA LEU A 106 3.80 0.27 -5.29
C LEU A 106 5.32 0.31 -5.24
N ASP A 107 5.89 1.39 -4.72
CA ASP A 107 7.34 1.46 -4.54
C ASP A 107 7.86 0.47 -3.50
N VAL A 108 7.09 0.16 -2.44
CA VAL A 108 7.43 -0.95 -1.52
C VAL A 108 7.49 -2.27 -2.29
N VAL A 109 6.53 -2.55 -3.17
CA VAL A 109 6.55 -3.76 -4.01
C VAL A 109 7.80 -3.80 -4.88
N LYS A 110 8.18 -2.69 -5.52
CA LYS A 110 9.42 -2.62 -6.31
C LYS A 110 10.66 -2.88 -5.47
N VAL A 111 10.71 -2.35 -4.23
CA VAL A 111 11.82 -2.61 -3.31
C VAL A 111 11.88 -4.10 -2.95
N ILE A 112 10.74 -4.72 -2.66
CA ILE A 112 10.66 -6.16 -2.36
C ILE A 112 11.12 -6.99 -3.56
N ASP A 113 10.62 -6.70 -4.77
CA ASP A 113 10.99 -7.42 -5.99
C ASP A 113 12.47 -7.20 -6.36
N HIS A 114 13.04 -6.04 -6.03
CA HIS A 114 14.46 -5.77 -6.19
C HIS A 114 15.31 -6.60 -5.21
N CYS A 115 14.89 -6.68 -3.94
CA CYS A 115 15.59 -7.47 -2.93
C CYS A 115 15.46 -8.98 -3.16
N TRP A 116 14.31 -9.41 -3.64
CA TRP A 116 13.98 -10.81 -3.93
C TRP A 116 13.16 -10.88 -5.22
N THR A 117 13.86 -11.25 -6.30
CA THR A 117 13.33 -11.26 -7.66
C THR A 117 12.01 -12.02 -7.77
N ASP A 118 11.05 -11.42 -8.50
CA ASP A 118 9.74 -11.97 -8.83
C ASP A 118 8.85 -12.34 -7.63
N THR A 119 9.06 -11.74 -6.46
CA THR A 119 8.23 -11.99 -5.26
C THR A 119 6.77 -11.68 -5.51
N SER A 120 6.48 -10.52 -6.10
CA SER A 120 5.11 -10.06 -6.34
C SER A 120 4.35 -10.96 -7.30
N THR A 121 5.07 -11.60 -8.23
CA THR A 121 4.52 -12.54 -9.20
C THR A 121 4.32 -13.93 -8.60
N THR A 122 5.29 -14.42 -7.81
CA THR A 122 5.36 -15.83 -7.40
C THR A 122 4.80 -16.10 -6.00
N ARG A 123 4.86 -15.12 -5.09
CA ARG A 123 4.57 -15.33 -3.65
C ARG A 123 3.31 -14.61 -3.17
N PHE A 124 2.91 -13.51 -3.81
CA PHE A 124 1.74 -12.76 -3.35
C PHE A 124 0.42 -13.53 -3.61
N PRO A 125 -0.48 -13.62 -2.62
CA PRO A 125 -1.78 -14.23 -2.81
C PRO A 125 -2.65 -13.40 -3.76
N SER A 126 -3.63 -14.05 -4.41
CA SER A 126 -4.50 -13.42 -5.41
C SER A 126 -5.24 -12.18 -4.88
N ARG A 127 -5.63 -12.19 -3.60
CA ARG A 127 -6.29 -11.05 -2.94
C ARG A 127 -5.38 -9.82 -2.88
N MET A 128 -4.11 -10.03 -2.54
CA MET A 128 -3.10 -8.98 -2.45
C MET A 128 -2.75 -8.44 -3.83
N LYS A 129 -2.61 -9.32 -4.84
CA LYS A 129 -2.45 -8.91 -6.25
C LYS A 129 -3.63 -8.07 -6.74
N CYS A 130 -4.86 -8.43 -6.36
CA CYS A 130 -6.04 -7.64 -6.66
C CYS A 130 -6.02 -6.27 -5.97
N ALA A 131 -5.70 -6.24 -4.68
CA ALA A 131 -5.57 -5.02 -3.89
C ALA A 131 -4.52 -4.05 -4.48
N LEU A 132 -3.37 -4.58 -4.89
CA LEU A 132 -2.31 -3.81 -5.54
C LEU A 132 -2.71 -3.28 -6.93
N ARG A 133 -3.51 -4.04 -7.70
CA ARG A 133 -4.09 -3.53 -8.96
C ARG A 133 -5.02 -2.36 -8.72
N ILE A 134 -5.83 -2.42 -7.67
CA ILE A 134 -6.69 -1.28 -7.28
C ILE A 134 -5.81 -0.12 -6.84
N ALA A 135 -4.82 -0.33 -5.97
CA ALA A 135 -3.90 0.72 -5.54
C ALA A 135 -3.21 1.39 -6.74
N ARG A 136 -2.78 0.61 -7.75
CA ARG A 136 -2.17 1.14 -8.97
C ARG A 136 -3.07 2.15 -9.70
N LEU A 137 -4.38 1.91 -9.78
CA LEU A 137 -5.32 2.88 -10.40
C LEU A 137 -5.28 4.27 -9.75
N TYR A 138 -4.93 4.35 -8.46
CA TYR A 138 -4.86 5.60 -7.71
C TYR A 138 -3.43 6.17 -7.61
N SER A 139 -2.42 5.43 -8.05
CA SER A 139 -1.01 5.81 -7.97
C SER A 139 -0.55 6.70 -9.13
N SER A 140 0.71 7.14 -9.10
CA SER A 140 1.39 7.84 -10.21
C SER A 140 1.58 6.98 -11.48
N GLU A 141 1.51 5.66 -11.37
CA GLU A 141 1.53 4.73 -12.51
C GLU A 141 0.13 4.42 -13.06
N GLY A 142 -0.91 5.00 -12.45
CA GLY A 142 -2.30 4.70 -12.77
C GLY A 142 -2.78 5.37 -14.05
N ASP A 143 -3.58 4.64 -14.82
CA ASP A 143 -4.36 5.21 -15.94
C ASP A 143 -5.68 5.80 -15.40
N ILE A 144 -5.85 7.11 -15.59
CA ILE A 144 -7.02 7.87 -15.14
C ILE A 144 -8.31 7.33 -15.78
N SER A 145 -8.28 6.96 -17.06
CA SER A 145 -9.46 6.44 -17.75
C SER A 145 -9.90 5.10 -17.18
N LEU A 146 -8.95 4.23 -16.83
CA LEU A 146 -9.28 2.95 -16.16
C LEU A 146 -9.82 3.17 -14.75
N ARG A 147 -9.31 4.18 -14.04
CA ARG A 147 -9.81 4.55 -12.72
C ARG A 147 -11.26 5.04 -12.78
N GLU A 148 -11.61 5.92 -13.72
CA GLU A 148 -12.99 6.42 -13.88
C GLU A 148 -13.98 5.29 -14.19
N VAL A 149 -13.58 4.37 -15.08
CA VAL A 149 -14.39 3.17 -15.41
C VAL A 149 -14.59 2.30 -14.17
N PHE A 150 -13.54 2.09 -13.38
CA PHE A 150 -13.61 1.34 -12.13
C PHE A 150 -14.55 2.00 -11.12
N GLU A 151 -14.37 3.29 -10.84
CA GLU A 151 -15.19 4.05 -9.88
C GLU A 151 -16.67 4.05 -10.30
N THR A 152 -16.95 4.27 -11.59
CA THR A 152 -18.32 4.21 -12.14
C THR A 152 -18.96 2.84 -11.92
N ARG A 153 -18.22 1.75 -12.16
CA ARG A 153 -18.72 0.38 -11.95
C ARG A 153 -18.97 0.11 -10.46
N MET A 154 -18.10 0.58 -9.58
CA MET A 154 -18.25 0.42 -8.14
C MET A 154 -19.46 1.20 -7.61
N GLN A 155 -19.68 2.42 -8.08
CA GLN A 155 -20.88 3.21 -7.73
C GLN A 155 -22.17 2.52 -8.17
N LYS A 156 -22.25 2.06 -9.43
CA LYS A 156 -23.41 1.33 -9.96
C LYS A 156 -23.72 0.07 -9.15
N LYS A 157 -22.69 -0.67 -8.74
CA LYS A 157 -22.85 -1.87 -7.90
C LYS A 157 -23.37 -1.53 -6.50
N THR A 158 -22.87 -0.46 -5.90
CA THR A 158 -23.34 0.02 -4.59
C THR A 158 -24.80 0.46 -4.64
N LEU A 159 -25.20 1.20 -5.68
CA LEU A 159 -26.59 1.59 -5.94
C LEU A 159 -27.51 0.36 -6.09
N ALA A 160 -27.15 -0.59 -6.95
CA ALA A 160 -27.92 -1.82 -7.16
C ALA A 160 -28.07 -2.65 -5.87
N ASN A 161 -27.03 -2.67 -5.02
CA ASN A 161 -27.08 -3.34 -3.73
C ASN A 161 -27.96 -2.61 -2.71
N SER A 162 -28.05 -1.28 -2.77
CA SER A 162 -28.94 -0.48 -1.93
C SER A 162 -30.40 -0.71 -2.31
N GLU A 163 -30.72 -0.73 -3.61
CA GLU A 163 -32.06 -0.99 -4.12
C GLU A 163 -32.57 -2.38 -3.78
N ARG A 164 -31.71 -3.40 -3.85
CA ARG A 164 -32.03 -4.78 -3.41
C ARG A 164 -32.32 -4.89 -1.91
N LYS A 165 -31.79 -3.99 -1.09
CA LYS A 165 -31.95 -3.99 0.37
C LYS A 165 -33.13 -3.16 0.86
N ARG A 166 -33.82 -2.39 -0.01
CA ARG A 166 -35.04 -1.69 0.39
C ARG A 166 -36.17 -2.71 0.59
N PRO A 167 -36.75 -2.84 1.80
CA PRO A 167 -37.92 -3.68 1.97
C PRO A 167 -39.04 -3.12 1.09
N ARG A 168 -39.64 -3.97 0.26
CA ARG A 168 -40.88 -3.64 -0.46
C ARG A 168 -41.94 -3.35 0.60
N HIS A 169 -42.13 -2.10 0.97
CA HIS A 169 -43.34 -1.69 1.68
C HIS A 169 -44.50 -2.01 0.75
N ARG A 170 -45.17 -3.15 1.02
CA ARG A 170 -46.50 -3.43 0.50
C ARG A 170 -47.38 -2.28 0.97
N THR A 171 -47.75 -1.40 0.04
CA THR A 171 -48.89 -0.51 0.19
C THR A 171 -50.10 -1.39 0.46
N ALA A 172 -50.51 -1.48 1.72
CA ALA A 172 -51.81 -2.00 2.07
C ALA A 172 -52.84 -1.02 1.54
N ASN A 173 -53.61 -1.46 0.54
CA ASN A 173 -54.82 -0.77 0.11
C ASN A 173 -55.71 -0.55 1.34
N PRO A 174 -56.12 0.69 1.67
CA PRO A 174 -57.27 0.87 2.54
C PRO A 174 -58.50 0.49 1.71
N ALA A 175 -59.00 -0.73 1.92
CA ALA A 175 -60.30 -1.10 1.41
C ALA A 175 -61.34 -0.14 1.98
N ARG A 176 -62.06 0.49 1.05
CA ARG A 176 -63.20 1.38 1.25
C ARG A 176 -64.31 0.72 2.09
N ALA A 177 -64.94 1.57 2.89
CA ALA A 177 -66.36 1.68 3.25
C ALA A 177 -67.08 0.41 3.75
#